data_AF-A0A2U0RVQ8-F1
#
_entry.id   AF-A0A2U0RVQ8-F1
#
_cell.length_a   1.000
_cell.length_b   1.000
_cell.length_c   1.000
_cell.angle_alpha   90.00
_cell.angle_beta   90.00
_cell.angle_gamma   90.00
#
_symmetry.space_group_name_H-M   'P 1'
#
loop_
_entity.id
_entity.type
_entity.pdbx_description
1 polymer ?
#
loop_
_entity_poly.entity_id
_entity_poly.type
_entity_poly.pdbx_seq_one_letter_code
_entity_poly.pdbx_strand_id
1 'polypeptide(L)'
;MGKGKPFLEVLASAIHEDYRFPFLEIFAFLYVTATFSLASFGITITSLGNTGQVMATANEIAAYGLVSSILSLPLFILIILIFKNIAYGLGNELEKGIIQTYFSYPIKRQKILTAKLISALGVALLLFLGIQISALYILAPEIILPQFGTVLLTYASSLSYPLLIAGIILLLTMKLRRGGISLVVGIVLYFAMSMVSGVLTVIATFTESPLPLQILSTISPSLVAQQYHLGILGDYWTPPLSEVLLFTGVSYVIVAFVYILGYIYFSRRLNL
;
A
#
# COMPACT_ATOMS: atom_id res chain seq x y z
N MET A 1 18.12 -22.35 -26.25
CA MET A 1 17.16 -22.44 -25.12
C MET A 1 17.12 -21.07 -24.43
N GLY A 2 15.99 -20.36 -24.49
CA GLY A 2 15.92 -18.93 -24.16
C GLY A 2 16.10 -18.62 -22.68
N LYS A 3 16.94 -17.63 -22.36
CA LYS A 3 17.32 -17.17 -21.01
C LYS A 3 16.17 -16.70 -20.10
N GLY A 4 14.91 -16.69 -20.59
CA GLY A 4 13.72 -16.27 -19.86
C GLY A 4 12.85 -17.40 -19.29
N LYS A 5 12.97 -18.64 -19.80
CA LYS A 5 12.16 -19.79 -19.32
C LYS A 5 12.27 -20.05 -17.81
N PRO A 6 13.47 -20.10 -17.20
CA PRO A 6 13.57 -20.52 -15.80
C PRO A 6 13.08 -19.43 -14.83
N PHE A 7 13.12 -18.14 -15.20
CA PHE A 7 12.52 -17.08 -14.40
C PHE A 7 10.99 -17.16 -14.41
N LEU A 8 10.40 -17.38 -15.60
CA LEU A 8 8.96 -17.51 -15.74
C LEU A 8 8.42 -18.77 -15.06
N GLU A 9 9.18 -19.86 -15.04
CA GLU A 9 8.84 -21.07 -14.27
C GLU A 9 8.79 -20.80 -12.77
N VAL A 10 9.79 -20.11 -12.21
CA VAL A 10 9.79 -19.71 -10.79
C VAL A 10 8.62 -18.77 -10.48
N LEU A 11 8.34 -17.82 -11.37
CA LEU A 11 7.21 -16.90 -11.22
C LEU A 11 5.86 -17.65 -11.28
N ALA A 12 5.67 -18.54 -12.26
CA ALA A 12 4.45 -19.32 -12.41
C ALA A 12 4.22 -20.24 -11.20
N SER A 13 5.28 -20.88 -10.70
CA SER A 13 5.23 -21.69 -9.49
C SER A 13 4.84 -20.85 -8.27
N ALA A 14 5.43 -19.66 -8.11
CA ALA A 14 5.10 -18.76 -7.00
C ALA A 14 3.64 -18.29 -7.05
N ILE A 15 3.14 -17.91 -8.24
CA ILE A 15 1.74 -17.51 -8.41
C ILE A 15 0.80 -18.68 -8.09
N HIS A 16 1.11 -19.88 -8.55
CA HIS A 16 0.29 -21.06 -8.29
C HIS A 16 0.23 -21.43 -6.81
N GLU A 17 1.33 -21.25 -6.08
CA GLU A 17 1.39 -21.48 -4.64
C GLU A 17 0.64 -20.39 -3.85
N ASP A 18 0.86 -19.12 -4.18
CA ASP A 18 0.28 -17.99 -3.45
C ASP A 18 -1.24 -17.85 -3.66
N TYR A 19 -1.74 -18.20 -4.84
CA TYR A 19 -3.11 -17.94 -5.30
C TYR A 19 -3.90 -19.21 -5.64
N ARG A 20 -3.56 -20.34 -5.03
CA ARG A 20 -4.31 -21.59 -5.20
C ARG A 20 -5.78 -21.43 -4.79
N PHE A 21 -6.68 -22.07 -5.54
CA PHE A 21 -8.09 -22.18 -5.15
C PHE A 21 -8.23 -22.73 -3.71
N PRO A 22 -9.07 -22.14 -2.84
CA PRO A 22 -10.04 -21.06 -3.10
C PRO A 22 -9.55 -19.65 -2.71
N PHE A 23 -8.25 -19.45 -2.46
CA PHE A 23 -7.75 -18.20 -1.87
C PHE A 23 -8.00 -16.98 -2.77
N LEU A 24 -7.65 -17.07 -4.06
CA LEU A 24 -7.81 -15.93 -4.98
C LEU A 24 -9.28 -15.51 -5.10
N GLU A 25 -10.19 -16.48 -5.17
CA GLU A 25 -11.62 -16.26 -5.31
C GLU A 25 -12.21 -15.59 -4.08
N ILE A 26 -11.81 -16.04 -2.88
CA ILE A 26 -12.23 -15.41 -1.62
C ILE A 26 -11.75 -13.96 -1.57
N PHE A 27 -10.49 -13.69 -1.91
CA PHE A 27 -9.98 -12.32 -1.91
C PHE A 27 -10.70 -11.45 -2.95
N ALA A 28 -10.87 -11.94 -4.19
CA ALA A 28 -11.61 -11.22 -5.23
C ALA A 28 -13.05 -10.91 -4.79
N PHE A 29 -13.75 -11.88 -4.20
CA PHE A 29 -15.10 -11.69 -3.66
C PHE A 29 -15.13 -10.63 -2.55
N LEU A 30 -14.19 -10.71 -1.60
CA LEU A 30 -14.08 -9.72 -0.52
C LEU A 30 -13.78 -8.32 -1.05
N TYR A 31 -12.89 -8.18 -2.04
CA TYR A 31 -12.60 -6.89 -2.65
C TYR A 31 -13.82 -6.30 -3.32
N VAL A 32 -14.52 -7.06 -4.17
CA VAL A 32 -15.72 -6.57 -4.86
C VAL A 32 -16.78 -6.16 -3.83
N THR A 33 -17.08 -7.04 -2.87
CA THR A 33 -18.09 -6.78 -1.84
C THR A 33 -17.74 -5.54 -1.01
N ALA A 34 -16.49 -5.42 -0.54
CA ALA A 34 -16.02 -4.27 0.21
C ALA A 34 -16.07 -2.96 -0.58
N THR A 35 -15.65 -3.00 -1.85
CA THR A 35 -15.61 -1.85 -2.75
C THR A 35 -17.03 -1.29 -2.99
N PHE A 36 -18.00 -2.14 -3.30
CA PHE A 36 -19.37 -1.71 -3.60
C PHE A 36 -20.20 -1.41 -2.35
N SER A 37 -19.99 -2.13 -1.24
CA SER A 37 -20.74 -1.89 0.01
C SER A 37 -20.35 -0.60 0.73
N LEU A 38 -19.10 -0.15 0.58
CA LEU A 38 -18.58 1.04 1.24
C LEU A 38 -18.54 2.27 0.32
N ALA A 39 -18.95 2.12 -0.95
CA ALA A 39 -19.08 3.24 -1.86
C ALA A 39 -20.08 4.26 -1.30
N SER A 40 -19.57 5.40 -0.86
CA SER A 40 -20.38 6.50 -0.36
C SER A 40 -20.35 7.65 -1.35
N PHE A 41 -21.54 8.03 -1.81
CA PHE A 41 -21.77 9.26 -2.58
C PHE A 41 -22.09 10.45 -1.68
N GLY A 42 -22.10 10.24 -0.36
CA GLY A 42 -22.30 11.30 0.61
C GLY A 42 -21.14 12.27 0.55
N ILE A 43 -21.36 13.46 -0.01
CA ILE A 43 -20.42 14.56 0.10
C ILE A 43 -20.55 15.06 1.54
N THR A 44 -19.75 14.52 2.45
CA THR A 44 -19.57 15.15 3.75
C THR A 44 -18.70 16.39 3.55
N ILE A 45 -19.32 17.46 3.06
CA ILE A 45 -18.76 18.81 3.23
C ILE A 45 -18.93 19.10 4.72
N THR A 46 -18.03 18.61 5.56
CA THR A 46 -17.86 19.19 6.89
C THR A 46 -17.27 20.57 6.66
N SER A 47 -18.14 21.54 6.36
CA SER A 47 -17.83 22.97 6.37
C SER A 47 -17.63 23.42 7.82
N LEU A 48 -16.58 22.89 8.46
CA LEU A 48 -16.12 23.36 9.76
C LEU A 48 -14.82 24.17 9.64
N GLY A 49 -14.41 24.53 8.42
CA GLY A 49 -13.35 25.48 8.15
C GLY A 49 -13.92 26.66 7.36
N ASN A 50 -13.59 27.87 7.77
CA ASN A 50 -13.95 29.12 7.10
C ASN A 50 -13.63 29.05 5.59
N THR A 51 -14.38 29.82 4.81
CA THR A 51 -14.41 29.94 3.34
C THR A 51 -13.07 30.23 2.60
N GLY A 52 -11.92 30.12 3.26
CA GLY A 52 -10.59 30.37 2.70
C GLY A 52 -9.63 29.17 2.66
N GLN A 53 -10.08 27.96 3.02
CA GLN A 53 -9.16 26.86 3.38
C GLN A 53 -9.08 25.70 2.38
N VAL A 54 -10.14 25.46 1.60
CA VAL A 54 -10.16 24.37 0.63
C VAL A 54 -9.61 24.86 -0.71
N MET A 55 -8.39 24.45 -1.06
CA MET A 55 -7.78 24.80 -2.36
C MET A 55 -8.32 23.95 -3.51
N ALA A 56 -8.99 22.83 -3.21
CA ALA A 56 -9.57 21.93 -4.19
C ALA A 56 -10.97 22.40 -4.67
N THR A 57 -11.27 22.16 -5.94
CA THR A 57 -12.59 22.47 -6.51
C THR A 57 -13.69 21.54 -5.96
N ALA A 58 -14.96 21.94 -6.03
CA ALA A 58 -16.08 21.11 -5.55
C ALA A 58 -16.10 19.70 -6.18
N ASN A 59 -15.74 19.59 -7.46
CA ASN A 59 -15.67 18.31 -8.18
C ASN A 59 -14.48 17.46 -7.71
N GLU A 60 -13.35 18.08 -7.36
CA GLU A 60 -12.18 17.41 -6.77
C GLU A 60 -12.47 16.83 -5.40
N ILE A 61 -13.19 17.57 -4.58
CA ILE A 61 -13.62 17.14 -3.24
C ILE A 61 -14.52 15.91 -3.37
N ALA A 62 -15.49 15.95 -4.29
CA ALA A 62 -16.40 14.83 -4.54
C ALA A 62 -15.66 13.59 -5.04
N ALA A 63 -14.74 13.76 -6.00
CA ALA A 63 -13.91 12.66 -6.51
C ALA A 63 -13.01 12.07 -5.42
N TYR A 64 -12.33 12.90 -4.63
CA TYR A 64 -11.48 12.47 -3.52
C TYR A 64 -12.28 11.72 -2.45
N GLY A 65 -13.44 12.24 -2.06
CA GLY A 65 -14.31 11.63 -1.05
C GLY A 65 -14.82 10.25 -1.49
N LEU A 66 -15.26 10.13 -2.74
CA LEU A 66 -15.71 8.85 -3.30
C LEU A 66 -14.57 7.83 -3.32
N VAL A 67 -13.40 8.18 -3.86
CA VAL A 67 -12.23 7.29 -3.89
C VAL A 67 -11.79 6.88 -2.48
N SER A 68 -11.73 7.83 -1.55
CA SER A 68 -11.35 7.57 -0.15
C SER A 68 -12.32 6.63 0.57
N SER A 69 -13.63 6.74 0.30
CA SER A 69 -14.64 5.86 0.89
C SER A 69 -14.44 4.39 0.48
N ILE A 70 -14.19 4.18 -0.81
CA ILE A 70 -14.03 2.87 -1.42
C ILE A 70 -12.66 2.24 -1.06
N LEU A 71 -11.65 3.06 -0.76
CA LEU A 71 -10.30 2.60 -0.43
C LEU A 71 -10.18 1.94 0.96
N SER A 72 -11.01 2.31 1.92
CA SER A 72 -10.82 2.00 3.35
C SER A 72 -10.59 0.50 3.66
N LEU A 73 -11.62 -0.33 3.52
CA LEU A 73 -11.55 -1.77 3.81
C LEU A 73 -10.75 -2.55 2.75
N PRO A 74 -10.85 -2.25 1.45
CA PRO A 74 -9.99 -2.85 0.42
C PRO A 74 -8.49 -2.66 0.68
N LEU A 75 -8.02 -1.51 1.17
CA LEU A 75 -6.61 -1.33 1.54
C LEU A 75 -6.19 -2.26 2.67
N PHE A 76 -7.05 -2.49 3.66
CA PHE A 76 -6.78 -3.44 4.74
C PHE A 76 -6.66 -4.89 4.21
N ILE A 77 -7.57 -5.29 3.31
CA ILE A 77 -7.49 -6.61 2.64
C ILE A 77 -6.18 -6.73 1.85
N LEU A 78 -5.78 -5.68 1.13
CA LEU A 78 -4.52 -5.64 0.38
C LEU A 78 -3.31 -5.87 1.26
N ILE A 79 -3.25 -5.18 2.41
CA ILE A 79 -2.16 -5.33 3.37
C ILE A 79 -2.09 -6.77 3.88
N ILE A 80 -3.22 -7.35 4.29
CA ILE A 80 -3.26 -8.75 4.77
C ILE A 80 -2.79 -9.72 3.69
N LEU A 81 -3.27 -9.56 2.46
CA LEU A 81 -2.88 -10.42 1.34
C LEU A 81 -1.37 -10.35 1.08
N ILE A 82 -0.82 -9.14 1.05
CA ILE A 82 0.62 -8.92 0.88
C ILE A 82 1.41 -9.55 2.03
N PHE A 83 0.96 -9.37 3.28
CA PHE A 83 1.63 -9.94 4.44
C PHE A 83 1.61 -11.46 4.39
N LYS A 84 0.46 -12.06 4.06
CA LYS A 84 0.34 -13.51 3.86
C LYS A 84 1.31 -13.97 2.79
N ASN A 85 1.36 -13.32 1.62
CA ASN A 85 2.21 -13.78 0.52
C ASN A 85 3.71 -13.64 0.84
N ILE A 86 4.13 -12.55 1.47
CA ILE A 86 5.54 -12.37 1.87
C ILE A 86 5.90 -13.33 3.01
N ALA A 87 5.11 -13.38 4.07
CA ALA A 87 5.45 -14.13 5.27
C ALA A 87 5.26 -15.65 5.09
N TYR A 88 4.15 -16.09 4.51
CA TYR A 88 3.88 -17.52 4.27
C TYR A 88 4.48 -18.04 2.96
N GLY A 89 4.64 -17.22 1.93
CA GLY A 89 5.34 -17.64 0.71
C GLY A 89 6.85 -17.69 0.97
N LEU A 90 7.49 -16.52 1.00
CA LEU A 90 8.95 -16.43 1.16
C LEU A 90 9.42 -16.92 2.53
N GLY A 91 8.74 -16.54 3.61
CA GLY A 91 9.20 -16.88 4.97
C GLY A 91 9.15 -18.37 5.30
N ASN A 92 8.15 -19.08 4.82
CA ASN A 92 8.02 -20.54 5.02
C ASN A 92 9.08 -21.32 4.22
N GLU A 93 9.40 -20.87 3.01
CA GLU A 93 10.49 -21.48 2.22
C GLU A 93 11.87 -21.24 2.83
N LEU A 94 12.08 -20.06 3.43
CA LEU A 94 13.29 -19.77 4.20
C LEU A 94 13.40 -20.65 5.44
N GLU A 95 12.28 -20.88 6.13
CA GLU A 95 12.21 -21.71 7.33
C GLU A 95 12.46 -23.20 7.03
N LYS A 96 11.88 -23.70 5.93
CA LYS A 96 12.02 -25.10 5.48
C LYS A 96 13.28 -25.37 4.65
N GLY A 97 14.06 -24.35 4.31
CA GLY A 97 15.26 -24.47 3.50
C GLY A 97 15.01 -24.75 2.00
N ILE A 98 13.76 -24.73 1.53
CA ILE A 98 13.37 -25.01 0.12
C ILE A 98 14.03 -24.00 -0.82
N ILE A 99 14.35 -22.79 -0.33
CA ILE A 99 15.02 -21.76 -1.13
C ILE A 99 16.40 -22.20 -1.65
N GLN A 100 17.06 -23.16 -0.99
CA GLN A 100 18.34 -23.72 -1.44
C GLN A 100 18.19 -24.47 -2.77
N THR A 101 17.07 -25.15 -2.97
CA THR A 101 16.75 -25.84 -4.23
C THR A 101 16.50 -24.85 -5.36
N TYR A 102 16.02 -23.64 -5.08
CA TYR A 102 15.91 -22.59 -6.09
C TYR A 102 17.28 -21.95 -6.41
N PHE A 103 18.25 -21.97 -5.51
CA PHE A 103 19.60 -21.46 -5.77
C PHE A 103 20.46 -22.38 -6.64
N SER A 104 20.10 -23.65 -6.81
CA SER A 104 20.76 -24.55 -7.75
C SER A 104 20.34 -24.30 -9.21
N TYR A 105 19.25 -23.56 -9.45
CA TYR A 105 18.89 -23.10 -10.78
C TYR A 105 19.91 -22.08 -11.31
N PRO A 106 20.16 -22.03 -12.65
CA PRO A 106 21.09 -21.09 -13.27
C PRO A 106 20.53 -19.66 -13.35
N ILE A 107 20.06 -19.12 -12.22
CA ILE A 107 19.42 -17.81 -12.08
C ILE A 107 20.13 -17.03 -10.96
N LYS A 108 20.37 -15.73 -11.19
CA LYS A 108 20.90 -14.84 -10.14
C LYS A 108 19.91 -14.79 -8.96
N ARG A 109 20.40 -14.88 -7.71
CA ARG A 109 19.58 -14.82 -6.48
C ARG A 109 18.56 -13.68 -6.50
N GLN A 110 18.98 -12.49 -6.94
CA GLN A 110 18.11 -11.32 -7.05
C GLN A 110 16.87 -11.56 -7.94
N LYS A 111 17.00 -12.33 -9.02
CA LYS A 111 15.88 -12.63 -9.93
C LYS A 111 14.86 -13.59 -9.32
N ILE A 112 15.28 -14.45 -8.39
CA ILE A 112 14.37 -15.31 -7.63
C ILE A 112 13.54 -14.44 -6.68
N LEU A 113 14.19 -13.50 -6.00
CA LEU A 113 13.47 -12.53 -5.15
C LEU A 113 12.52 -11.64 -5.97
N THR A 114 12.93 -11.15 -7.14
CA THR A 114 12.02 -10.37 -8.00
C THR A 114 10.81 -11.20 -8.43
N ALA A 115 10.98 -12.47 -8.79
CA ALA A 115 9.86 -13.33 -9.18
C ALA A 115 8.85 -13.48 -8.02
N LYS A 116 9.35 -13.70 -6.81
CA LYS A 116 8.52 -13.83 -5.62
C LYS A 116 7.85 -12.53 -5.20
N LEU A 117 8.55 -11.39 -5.32
CA LEU A 117 7.95 -10.09 -5.05
C LEU A 117 6.90 -9.71 -6.11
N ILE A 118 7.10 -10.06 -7.38
CA ILE A 118 6.10 -9.86 -8.43
C ILE A 118 4.86 -10.73 -8.14
N SER A 119 5.03 -11.97 -7.69
CA SER A 119 3.91 -12.81 -7.23
C SER A 119 3.21 -12.17 -6.03
N ALA A 120 3.95 -11.88 -4.96
CA ALA A 120 3.39 -11.46 -3.68
C ALA A 120 2.76 -10.06 -3.69
N LEU A 121 3.42 -9.09 -4.36
CA LEU A 121 2.98 -7.70 -4.45
C LEU A 121 2.30 -7.41 -5.78
N GLY A 122 2.89 -7.82 -6.89
CA GLY A 122 2.42 -7.45 -8.23
C GLY A 122 1.01 -7.97 -8.50
N VAL A 123 0.76 -9.25 -8.26
CA VAL A 123 -0.59 -9.84 -8.46
C VAL A 123 -1.60 -9.24 -7.48
N ALA A 124 -1.23 -9.03 -6.22
CA ALA A 124 -2.10 -8.40 -5.23
C ALA A 124 -2.49 -6.96 -5.62
N LEU A 125 -1.53 -6.17 -6.09
CA LEU A 125 -1.75 -4.80 -6.57
C LEU A 125 -2.59 -4.76 -7.85
N LEU A 126 -2.35 -5.67 -8.80
CA LEU A 126 -3.15 -5.77 -10.03
C LEU A 126 -4.60 -6.11 -9.71
N LEU A 127 -4.83 -7.07 -8.80
CA LEU A 127 -6.18 -7.45 -8.39
C LEU A 127 -6.89 -6.30 -7.68
N PHE A 128 -6.19 -5.63 -6.75
CA PHE A 128 -6.71 -4.46 -6.04
C PHE A 128 -7.05 -3.31 -6.98
N LEU A 129 -6.06 -2.81 -7.75
CA LEU A 129 -6.26 -1.68 -8.67
C LEU A 129 -7.26 -2.01 -9.77
N GLY A 130 -7.25 -3.23 -10.30
CA GLY A 130 -8.17 -3.68 -11.34
C GLY A 130 -9.63 -3.61 -10.87
N ILE A 131 -9.94 -4.16 -9.70
CA ILE A 131 -11.30 -4.13 -9.14
C ILE A 131 -11.71 -2.70 -8.80
N GLN A 132 -10.81 -1.96 -8.15
CA GLN A 132 -11.04 -0.60 -7.67
C GLN A 132 -11.33 0.38 -8.82
N ILE A 133 -10.46 0.43 -9.82
CA ILE A 133 -10.63 1.30 -10.99
C ILE A 133 -11.89 0.89 -11.76
N SER A 134 -12.15 -0.41 -11.94
CA SER A 134 -13.36 -0.88 -12.63
C SER A 134 -14.63 -0.47 -11.89
N ALA A 135 -14.65 -0.61 -10.56
CA ALA A 135 -15.80 -0.22 -9.74
C ALA A 135 -16.05 1.29 -9.78
N LEU A 136 -14.99 2.09 -9.74
CA LEU A 136 -15.06 3.55 -9.92
C LEU A 136 -15.75 3.92 -11.24
N TYR A 137 -15.31 3.33 -12.36
CA TYR A 137 -15.92 3.57 -13.68
C TYR A 137 -17.39 3.15 -13.76
N ILE A 138 -17.80 2.13 -13.02
CA ILE A 138 -19.19 1.67 -12.96
C ILE A 138 -20.05 2.58 -12.08
N LEU A 139 -19.51 3.05 -10.95
CA LEU A 139 -20.25 3.80 -9.94
C LEU A 139 -20.48 5.27 -10.31
N ALA A 140 -19.45 5.96 -10.80
CA ALA A 140 -19.50 7.41 -11.01
C ALA A 140 -18.61 7.89 -12.16
N PRO A 141 -18.85 7.46 -13.41
CA PRO A 141 -17.98 7.82 -14.54
C PRO A 141 -17.88 9.34 -14.75
N GLU A 142 -18.99 10.07 -14.56
CA GLU A 142 -19.07 11.52 -14.78
C GLU A 142 -18.23 12.35 -13.80
N ILE A 143 -18.00 11.86 -12.58
CA ILE A 143 -17.21 12.54 -11.55
C ILE A 143 -15.72 12.20 -11.70
N ILE A 144 -15.42 10.98 -12.14
CA ILE A 144 -14.08 10.39 -12.09
C ILE A 144 -13.28 10.68 -13.36
N LEU A 145 -13.92 10.62 -14.53
CA LEU A 145 -13.28 10.94 -15.82
C LEU A 145 -12.65 12.34 -15.87
N PRO A 146 -13.37 13.43 -15.50
CA PRO A 146 -12.78 14.77 -15.55
C PRO A 146 -11.66 14.95 -14.52
N GLN A 147 -11.68 14.17 -13.43
CA GLN A 147 -10.79 14.34 -12.29
C GLN A 147 -9.81 13.17 -12.09
N PHE A 148 -9.39 12.55 -13.18
CA PHE A 148 -8.48 11.40 -13.18
C PHE A 148 -7.17 11.66 -12.42
N GLY A 149 -6.66 12.90 -12.46
CA GLY A 149 -5.46 13.30 -11.72
C GLY A 149 -5.61 13.14 -10.20
N THR A 150 -6.74 13.56 -9.62
CA THR A 150 -7.02 13.38 -8.19
C THR A 150 -7.19 11.92 -7.83
N VAL A 151 -7.82 11.13 -8.69
CA VAL A 151 -7.99 9.68 -8.49
C VAL A 151 -6.63 9.02 -8.38
N LEU A 152 -5.73 9.27 -9.35
CA LEU A 152 -4.37 8.75 -9.33
C LEU A 152 -3.57 9.21 -8.11
N LEU A 153 -3.67 10.50 -7.76
CA LEU A 153 -2.99 11.04 -6.59
C LEU A 153 -3.47 10.38 -5.30
N THR A 154 -4.77 10.15 -5.16
CA THR A 154 -5.38 9.51 -3.98
C THR A 154 -4.93 8.05 -3.85
N TYR A 155 -4.88 7.30 -4.96
CA TYR A 155 -4.31 5.95 -4.94
C TYR A 155 -2.81 5.97 -4.61
N ALA A 156 -2.04 6.88 -5.21
CA ALA A 156 -0.62 7.00 -4.98
C ALA A 156 -0.30 7.35 -3.52
N SER A 157 -1.02 8.31 -2.93
CA SER A 157 -0.84 8.69 -1.53
C SER A 157 -1.26 7.59 -0.56
N SER A 158 -2.28 6.81 -0.91
CA SER A 158 -2.81 5.75 -0.04
C SER A 158 -2.01 4.44 -0.11
N LEU A 159 -1.37 4.14 -1.24
CA LEU A 159 -0.58 2.91 -1.43
C LEU A 159 0.82 2.97 -0.81
N SER A 160 1.37 4.17 -0.59
CA SER A 160 2.73 4.31 -0.07
C SER A 160 2.91 3.63 1.30
N TYR A 161 1.95 3.82 2.21
CA TYR A 161 1.99 3.25 3.55
C TYR A 161 1.91 1.70 3.57
N PRO A 162 0.95 1.04 2.89
CA PRO A 162 0.96 -0.42 2.69
C PRO A 162 2.29 -0.96 2.15
N LEU A 163 2.86 -0.30 1.14
CA LEU A 163 4.11 -0.73 0.51
C LEU A 163 5.31 -0.58 1.45
N LEU A 164 5.34 0.47 2.26
CA LEU A 164 6.38 0.66 3.28
C LEU A 164 6.38 -0.49 4.27
N ILE A 165 5.21 -0.83 4.83
CA ILE A 165 5.11 -1.92 5.80
C ILE A 165 5.44 -3.26 5.16
N ALA A 166 5.00 -3.50 3.92
CA ALA A 166 5.35 -4.69 3.17
C ALA A 166 6.87 -4.83 3.00
N GLY A 167 7.58 -3.72 2.70
CA GLY A 167 9.04 -3.68 2.65
C GLY A 167 9.70 -3.99 4.00
N ILE A 168 9.16 -3.46 5.11
CA ILE A 168 9.65 -3.75 6.47
C ILE A 168 9.45 -5.23 6.80
N ILE A 169 8.29 -5.79 6.49
CA ILE A 169 8.01 -7.22 6.72
C ILE A 169 8.93 -8.08 5.89
N LEU A 170 9.15 -7.75 4.61
CA LEU A 170 10.11 -8.47 3.78
C LEU A 170 11.49 -8.56 4.47
N LEU A 171 12.01 -7.44 4.97
CA LEU A 171 13.27 -7.40 5.72
C LEU A 171 13.23 -8.28 6.98
N LEU A 172 12.15 -8.19 7.76
CA LEU A 172 11.97 -8.98 8.97
C LEU A 172 11.88 -10.48 8.67
N THR A 173 11.12 -10.88 7.65
CA THR A 173 10.99 -12.26 7.19
C THR A 173 12.36 -12.82 6.79
N MET A 174 13.16 -12.05 6.05
CA MET A 174 14.51 -12.46 5.65
C MET A 174 15.49 -12.55 6.83
N LYS A 175 15.36 -11.67 7.84
CA LYS A 175 16.22 -11.67 9.03
C LYS A 175 15.87 -12.78 10.01
N LEU A 176 14.58 -12.98 10.27
CA LEU A 176 14.08 -13.94 11.26
C LEU A 176 14.04 -15.37 10.71
N ARG A 177 13.97 -15.54 9.38
CA ARG A 177 13.81 -16.84 8.69
C ARG A 177 12.61 -17.64 9.21
N ARG A 178 11.58 -16.95 9.70
CA ARG A 178 10.35 -17.53 10.26
C ARG A 178 9.17 -16.73 9.74
N GLY A 179 8.30 -17.37 8.97
CA GLY A 179 7.14 -16.73 8.36
C GLY A 179 6.16 -16.22 9.40
N GLY A 180 5.76 -17.08 10.34
CA GLY A 180 4.73 -16.76 11.34
C GLY A 180 5.06 -15.55 12.22
N ILE A 181 6.29 -15.46 12.73
CA ILE A 181 6.71 -14.31 13.58
C ILE A 181 6.70 -13.01 12.77
N SER A 182 7.19 -13.04 11.53
CA SER A 182 7.21 -11.84 10.68
C SER A 182 5.81 -11.31 10.36
N LEU A 183 4.82 -12.20 10.22
CA LEU A 183 3.43 -11.83 10.01
C LEU A 183 2.81 -11.16 11.23
N VAL A 184 2.98 -11.75 12.42
CA VAL A 184 2.46 -11.17 13.67
C VAL A 184 3.06 -9.78 13.90
N VAL A 185 4.37 -9.64 13.73
CA VAL A 185 5.04 -8.33 13.87
C VAL A 185 4.51 -7.33 12.85
N GLY A 186 4.27 -7.76 11.61
CA GLY A 186 3.68 -6.92 10.57
C GLY A 186 2.30 -6.37 10.93
N ILE A 187 1.42 -7.23 11.42
CA ILE A 187 0.07 -6.84 11.87
C ILE A 187 0.15 -5.88 13.06
N VAL A 188 0.97 -6.20 14.06
CA VAL A 188 1.17 -5.34 15.24
C VAL A 188 1.70 -3.97 14.81
N LEU A 189 2.66 -3.92 13.89
CA LEU A 189 3.22 -2.67 13.39
C LEU A 189 2.19 -1.82 12.65
N TYR A 190 1.34 -2.43 11.81
CA TYR A 190 0.25 -1.76 11.12
C TYR A 190 -0.72 -1.07 12.10
N PHE A 191 -1.15 -1.78 13.14
CA PHE A 191 -2.04 -1.21 14.16
C PHE A 191 -1.33 -0.19 15.06
N ALA A 192 -0.09 -0.44 15.46
CA ALA A 192 0.70 0.49 16.27
C ALA A 192 0.88 1.83 15.56
N MET A 193 1.18 1.81 14.27
CA MET A 193 1.30 3.03 13.46
C MET A 193 -0.04 3.77 13.32
N SER A 194 -1.16 3.06 13.23
CA SER A 194 -2.49 3.71 13.26
C SER A 194 -2.74 4.43 14.60
N MET A 195 -2.33 3.82 15.72
CA MET A 195 -2.46 4.45 17.05
C MET A 195 -1.53 5.66 17.19
N VAL A 196 -0.28 5.53 16.73
CA VAL A 196 0.69 6.65 16.72
C VAL A 196 0.16 7.80 15.86
N SER A 197 -0.41 7.50 14.69
CA SER A 197 -1.04 8.51 13.83
C SER A 197 -2.16 9.23 14.57
N GLY A 198 -3.06 8.52 15.24
CA GLY A 198 -4.16 9.11 16.01
C GLY A 198 -3.68 9.98 17.18
N VAL A 199 -2.67 9.54 17.92
CA VAL A 199 -2.09 10.33 19.03
C VAL A 199 -1.44 11.60 18.51
N LEU A 200 -0.66 11.52 17.43
CA LEU A 200 0.02 12.67 16.86
C LEU A 200 -0.95 13.66 16.21
N THR A 201 -2.05 13.21 15.59
CA THR A 201 -3.11 14.12 15.14
C THR A 201 -3.75 14.87 16.29
N VAL A 202 -3.98 14.21 17.42
CA VAL A 202 -4.51 14.84 18.64
C VAL A 202 -3.52 15.89 19.17
N ILE A 203 -2.23 15.54 19.29
CA ILE A 203 -1.19 16.48 19.72
C ILE A 203 -1.11 17.69 18.80
N ALA A 204 -1.18 17.49 17.48
CA ALA A 204 -1.16 18.57 16.50
C ALA A 204 -2.34 19.53 16.70
N THR A 205 -3.55 19.00 16.92
CA THR A 205 -4.74 19.81 17.17
C THR A 205 -4.67 20.58 18.49
N PHE A 206 -4.15 19.99 19.57
CA PHE A 206 -4.02 20.66 20.86
C PHE A 206 -2.90 21.71 20.91
N THR A 207 -1.82 21.48 20.18
CA THR A 207 -0.64 22.36 20.17
C THR A 207 -0.72 23.41 19.06
N GLU A 208 -1.75 23.33 18.19
CA GLU A 208 -1.90 24.14 16.97
C GLU A 208 -0.63 24.17 16.10
N SER A 209 0.15 23.10 16.16
CA SER A 209 1.45 23.03 15.49
C SER A 209 1.39 22.06 14.31
N PRO A 210 1.85 22.44 13.11
CA PRO A 210 1.79 21.58 11.91
C PRO A 210 2.88 20.50 11.90
N LEU A 211 3.93 20.65 12.72
CA LEU A 211 5.11 19.78 12.70
C LEU A 211 4.80 18.28 12.88
N PRO A 212 3.94 17.85 13.85
CA PRO A 212 3.65 16.43 14.02
C PRO A 212 2.96 15.82 12.79
N LEU A 213 2.10 16.59 12.11
CA LEU A 213 1.40 16.16 10.90
C LEU A 213 2.34 16.10 9.70
N GLN A 214 3.25 17.07 9.56
CA GLN A 214 4.27 17.06 8.51
C GLN A 214 5.20 15.86 8.63
N ILE A 215 5.65 15.52 9.84
CA ILE A 215 6.47 14.32 10.09
C ILE A 215 5.70 13.06 9.71
N LEU A 216 4.46 12.92 10.20
CA LEU A 216 3.59 11.79 9.86
C LEU A 216 3.38 11.65 8.36
N SER A 217 3.18 12.78 7.68
CA SER A 217 2.87 12.78 6.27
C SER A 217 3.99 12.29 5.36
N THR A 218 5.22 12.28 5.86
CA THR A 218 6.37 11.66 5.19
C THR A 218 6.20 10.12 5.12
N ILE A 219 5.54 9.53 6.12
CA ILE A 219 5.29 8.09 6.22
C ILE A 219 3.95 7.73 5.57
N SER A 220 2.90 8.50 5.85
CA SER A 220 1.56 8.33 5.32
C SER A 220 1.09 9.60 4.60
N PRO A 221 1.41 9.75 3.29
CA PRO A 221 1.07 10.96 2.53
C PRO A 221 -0.43 11.12 2.29
N SER A 222 -1.24 10.08 2.56
CA SER A 222 -2.71 10.17 2.59
C SER A 222 -3.21 11.27 3.54
N LEU A 223 -2.48 11.60 4.61
CA LEU A 223 -2.86 12.68 5.52
C LEU A 223 -2.75 14.07 4.87
N VAL A 224 -1.71 14.32 4.05
CA VAL A 224 -1.59 15.61 3.33
C VAL A 224 -2.64 15.70 2.25
N ALA A 225 -2.88 14.60 1.53
CA ALA A 225 -3.92 14.54 0.51
C ALA A 225 -5.30 14.81 1.12
N GLN A 226 -5.58 14.25 2.29
CA GLN A 226 -6.81 14.51 3.04
C GLN A 226 -6.91 15.97 3.47
N GLN A 227 -5.81 16.57 3.95
CA GLN A 227 -5.82 17.96 4.37
C GLN A 227 -6.00 18.92 3.18
N TYR A 228 -5.37 18.65 2.03
CA TYR A 228 -5.53 19.44 0.81
C TYR A 228 -6.97 19.40 0.26
N HIS A 229 -7.58 18.21 0.23
CA HIS A 229 -8.91 18.03 -0.37
C HIS A 229 -10.06 18.34 0.58
N LEU A 230 -9.96 17.99 1.87
CA LEU A 230 -11.09 18.07 2.82
C LEU A 230 -10.88 19.09 3.94
N GLY A 231 -9.63 19.53 4.22
CA GLY A 231 -9.34 20.54 5.25
C GLY A 231 -9.79 20.15 6.68
N ILE A 232 -9.84 18.86 6.99
CA ILE A 232 -10.50 18.34 8.22
C ILE A 232 -9.70 18.67 9.49
N LEU A 233 -8.37 18.83 9.41
CA LEU A 233 -7.52 18.93 10.59
C LEU A 233 -7.41 20.36 11.16
N GLY A 234 -8.09 21.34 10.56
CA GLY A 234 -8.13 22.74 11.01
C GLY A 234 -7.16 23.67 10.28
N ASP A 235 -7.17 24.94 10.69
CA ASP A 235 -6.60 26.06 9.91
C ASP A 235 -5.07 26.23 9.98
N TYR A 236 -4.39 25.46 10.84
CA TYR A 236 -2.96 25.64 11.12
C TYR A 236 -2.03 24.95 10.10
N TRP A 237 -2.56 24.15 9.17
CA TRP A 237 -1.77 23.61 8.05
C TRP A 237 -2.62 23.47 6.78
N THR A 238 -2.29 24.26 5.76
CA THR A 238 -2.93 24.25 4.45
C THR A 238 -1.88 23.93 3.37
N PRO A 239 -1.57 22.64 3.15
CA PRO A 239 -0.53 22.25 2.21
C PRO A 239 -0.98 22.54 0.77
N PRO A 240 -0.19 23.25 -0.06
CA PRO A 240 -0.46 23.37 -1.49
C PRO A 240 -0.24 22.03 -2.20
N LEU A 241 -0.77 21.90 -3.42
CA LEU A 241 -0.61 20.69 -4.24
C LEU A 241 0.86 20.26 -4.42
N SER A 242 1.77 21.22 -4.50
CA SER A 242 3.22 20.98 -4.61
C SER A 242 3.79 20.26 -3.38
N GLU A 243 3.32 20.60 -2.17
CA GLU A 243 3.68 19.87 -0.95
C GLU A 243 3.10 18.46 -0.95
N VAL A 244 1.85 18.28 -1.39
CA VAL A 244 1.23 16.94 -1.49
C VAL A 244 2.07 16.02 -2.38
N LEU A 245 2.51 16.53 -3.54
CA LEU A 245 3.38 15.78 -4.47
C LEU A 245 4.75 15.51 -3.86
N LEU A 246 5.33 16.47 -3.14
CA LEU A 246 6.63 16.31 -2.48
C LEU A 246 6.56 15.22 -1.40
N PHE A 247 5.60 15.28 -0.47
CA PHE A 247 5.44 14.29 0.58
C PHE A 247 5.16 12.90 0.02
N THR A 248 4.34 12.81 -1.03
CA THR A 248 4.09 11.55 -1.75
C THR A 248 5.40 11.02 -2.36
N GLY A 249 6.16 11.87 -3.05
CA GLY A 249 7.45 11.50 -3.64
C GLY A 249 8.48 11.03 -2.62
N VAL A 250 8.66 11.77 -1.52
CA VAL A 250 9.56 11.40 -0.42
C VAL A 250 9.16 10.06 0.18
N SER A 251 7.87 9.82 0.39
CA SER A 251 7.36 8.54 0.90
C SER A 251 7.74 7.38 -0.03
N TYR A 252 7.56 7.52 -1.34
CA TYR A 252 7.98 6.50 -2.31
C TYR A 252 9.50 6.30 -2.38
N VAL A 253 10.30 7.35 -2.17
CA VAL A 253 11.77 7.22 -2.05
C VAL A 253 12.14 6.37 -0.83
N ILE A 254 11.49 6.58 0.31
CA ILE A 254 11.69 5.77 1.51
C ILE A 254 11.30 4.31 1.25
N VAL A 255 10.14 4.08 0.63
CA VAL A 255 9.68 2.74 0.23
C VAL A 255 10.73 2.07 -0.67
N ALA A 256 11.17 2.73 -1.73
CA ALA A 256 12.17 2.22 -2.66
C ALA A 256 13.48 1.88 -1.93
N PHE A 257 13.93 2.74 -1.01
CA PHE A 257 15.12 2.51 -0.21
C PHE A 257 15.01 1.23 0.64
N VAL A 258 13.86 1.01 1.30
CA VAL A 258 13.61 -0.21 2.10
C VAL A 258 13.66 -1.47 1.22
N TYR A 259 13.04 -1.45 0.04
CA TYR A 259 13.12 -2.57 -0.89
C TYR A 259 14.54 -2.81 -1.41
N ILE A 260 15.29 -1.76 -1.73
CA ILE A 260 16.70 -1.86 -2.14
C ILE A 260 17.54 -2.50 -1.04
N LEU A 261 17.37 -2.10 0.23
CA LEU A 261 18.02 -2.76 1.36
C LEU A 261 17.66 -4.26 1.41
N GLY A 262 16.40 -4.59 1.15
CA GLY A 262 15.94 -5.98 1.05
C GLY A 262 16.66 -6.77 -0.05
N TYR A 263 16.78 -6.21 -1.24
CA TYR A 263 17.52 -6.81 -2.35
C TYR A 263 19.01 -7.00 -2.03
N ILE A 264 19.65 -6.00 -1.42
CA ILE A 264 21.07 -6.08 -1.03
C ILE A 264 21.26 -7.16 0.03
N TYR A 265 20.38 -7.21 1.04
CA TYR A 265 20.41 -8.22 2.09
C TYR A 265 20.26 -9.63 1.51
N PHE A 266 19.27 -9.85 0.64
CA PHE A 266 19.06 -11.13 -0.03
C PHE A 266 20.23 -11.55 -0.91
N SER A 267 20.84 -10.59 -1.60
CA SER A 267 21.98 -10.87 -2.49
C SER A 267 23.27 -11.19 -1.74
N ARG A 268 23.52 -10.57 -0.58
CA ARG A 268 24.83 -10.63 0.10
C ARG A 268 24.84 -11.51 1.35
N ARG A 269 23.77 -11.51 2.15
CA ARG A 269 23.77 -12.10 3.51
C ARG A 269 22.93 -13.36 3.65
N LEU A 270 22.07 -13.67 2.69
CA LEU A 270 21.51 -15.02 2.55
C LEU A 270 22.59 -15.94 1.96
N ASN A 271 23.65 -16.15 2.74
CA ASN A 271 24.51 -17.32 2.64
C ASN A 271 23.76 -18.45 3.35
N LEU A 272 23.03 -19.19 2.53
CA LEU A 272 22.67 -20.58 2.80
C LEU A 272 23.69 -21.45 2.10
#